data_AF-A0A6A6DS03-F1
#
_entry.id   AF-A0A6A6DS03-F1
#
_cell.length_a   1.000
_cell.length_b   1.000
_cell.length_c   1.000
_cell.angle_alpha   90.00
_cell.angle_beta   90.00
_cell.angle_gamma   90.00
#
_symmetry.space_group_name_H-M   'P 1'
#
loop_
_entity.id
_entity.type
_entity.pdbx_description
1 polymer ?
#
loop_
_entity_poly.entity_id
_entity_poly.type
_entity_poly.pdbx_seq_one_letter_code
_entity_poly.pdbx_strand_id
1 'polypeptide(L)'
;PLNHRAWVLQEQILSRRSLIFTSNHLVWRCASMSASEKYPLGMPHPPNISTDNHRLLNCIINEVITIGPGKSDIDIYTCWYRMIMAVTSRELTYEDDKLPAIAGVAKRFAATTNDSYHAGLWRGDLLIGIL
;
A
#
# COMPACT_ATOMS: atom_id res chain seq x y z
N PRO A 1 12.09 -13.35 6.68
CA PRO A 1 11.44 -14.38 5.85
C PRO A 1 10.04 -13.99 5.31
N LEU A 2 9.05 -13.68 6.17
CA LEU A 2 7.66 -13.44 5.70
C LEU A 2 7.52 -12.20 4.80
N ASN A 3 8.11 -11.06 5.20
CA ASN A 3 7.98 -9.79 4.47
C ASN A 3 8.62 -9.79 3.06
N HIS A 4 9.41 -10.81 2.74
CA HIS A 4 10.01 -10.96 1.40
C HIS A 4 9.05 -11.56 0.40
N ARG A 5 7.90 -12.10 0.80
CA ARG A 5 6.94 -12.71 -0.12
C ARG A 5 6.03 -11.64 -0.73
N ALA A 6 5.92 -11.61 -2.06
CA ALA A 6 5.18 -10.56 -2.76
C ALA A 6 3.71 -10.43 -2.32
N TRP A 7 2.99 -11.56 -2.21
CA TRP A 7 1.59 -11.58 -1.79
C TRP A 7 1.34 -11.05 -0.38
N VAL A 8 2.35 -11.09 0.51
CA VAL A 8 2.25 -10.54 1.87
C VAL A 8 2.06 -9.02 1.82
N LEU A 9 2.49 -8.33 0.77
CA LEU A 9 2.30 -6.88 0.67
C LEU A 9 0.80 -6.56 0.64
N GLN A 10 0.05 -7.26 -0.19
CA GLN A 10 -1.39 -7.06 -0.29
C GLN A 10 -2.08 -7.30 1.05
N GLU A 11 -1.71 -8.36 1.76
CA GLU A 11 -2.27 -8.62 3.09
C GLU A 11 -1.95 -7.50 4.08
N GLN A 12 -0.73 -6.99 4.07
CA GLN A 12 -0.31 -5.88 4.92
C GLN A 12 -1.05 -4.59 4.60
N ILE A 13 -1.24 -4.28 3.32
CA ILE A 13 -1.89 -3.04 2.88
C ILE A 13 -3.40 -3.11 3.14
N LEU A 14 -4.06 -4.22 2.81
CA LEU A 14 -5.52 -4.32 2.82
C LEU A 14 -6.12 -4.73 4.17
N SER A 15 -5.33 -5.29 5.08
CA SER A 15 -5.81 -5.67 6.41
C SER A 15 -6.31 -4.45 7.17
N ARG A 16 -7.52 -4.50 7.76
CA ARG A 16 -8.02 -3.40 8.61
C ARG A 16 -7.18 -3.19 9.86
N ARG A 17 -6.72 -4.29 10.45
CA ARG A 17 -5.88 -4.35 11.64
C ARG A 17 -4.98 -5.57 11.53
N SER A 18 -3.75 -5.44 12.03
CA SER A 18 -2.79 -6.53 12.03
C SER A 18 -2.11 -6.63 13.39
N LEU A 19 -1.90 -7.86 13.82
CA LEU A 19 -0.98 -8.22 14.89
C LEU A 19 0.27 -8.79 14.24
N ILE A 20 1.40 -8.13 14.43
CA ILE A 20 2.67 -8.46 13.78
C ILE A 20 3.61 -9.01 14.84
N PHE A 21 4.08 -10.23 14.63
CA PHE A 21 5.09 -10.88 15.45
C PHE A 21 6.47 -10.50 14.90
N THR A 22 7.19 -9.66 15.64
CA THR A 22 8.59 -9.35 15.33
C THR A 22 9.51 -10.28 16.14
N SER A 23 10.83 -10.17 15.96
CA SER A 23 11.78 -10.96 16.76
C SER A 23 11.78 -10.58 18.24
N ASN A 24 11.36 -9.36 18.58
CA ASN A 24 11.60 -8.78 19.90
C ASN A 24 10.31 -8.39 20.65
N HIS A 25 9.21 -8.17 19.94
CA HIS A 25 7.94 -7.73 20.53
C HIS A 25 6.76 -7.90 19.57
N LEU A 26 5.56 -7.89 20.12
CA LEU A 26 4.32 -7.77 19.35
C LEU A 26 4.05 -6.31 18.94
N VAL A 27 3.58 -6.14 17.70
CA VAL A 27 3.14 -4.84 17.17
C VAL A 27 1.69 -4.94 16.73
N TRP A 28 0.83 -4.08 17.29
CA TRP A 28 -0.52 -3.85 16.82
C TRP A 28 -0.50 -2.71 15.83
N ARG A 29 -1.17 -2.88 14.69
CA ARG A 29 -1.21 -1.87 13.64
C ARG A 29 -2.61 -1.72 13.07
N CYS A 30 -2.99 -0.48 12.80
CA CYS A 30 -4.12 -0.12 11.97
C CYS A 30 -3.79 1.16 11.17
N ALA A 31 -4.77 1.66 10.43
CA ALA A 31 -4.61 2.86 9.62
C ALA A 31 -4.25 4.11 10.44
N SER A 32 -4.79 4.24 11.66
CA SER A 32 -4.58 5.44 12.48
C SER A 32 -3.38 5.36 13.42
N MET A 33 -2.99 4.17 13.87
CA MET A 33 -1.93 4.02 14.89
C MET A 33 -1.18 2.69 14.81
N SER A 34 0.00 2.70 15.43
CA SER A 34 0.78 1.51 15.74
C SER A 34 1.05 1.52 17.24
N ALA A 35 0.97 0.37 17.88
CA ALA A 35 1.30 0.16 19.29
C ALA A 35 2.16 -1.10 19.44
N SER A 36 2.85 -1.23 20.56
CA SER A 36 3.65 -2.42 20.89
C SER A 36 3.58 -2.70 22.38
N GLU A 37 4.14 -3.83 22.83
CA GLU A 37 4.19 -4.18 24.25
C GLU A 37 4.90 -3.12 25.09
N LYS A 38 5.91 -2.45 24.51
CA LYS A 38 6.63 -1.34 25.14
C LYS A 38 5.83 -0.03 25.13
N TYR A 39 4.99 0.17 24.11
CA TYR A 39 4.23 1.39 23.90
C TYR A 39 2.75 1.06 23.66
N PRO A 40 2.01 0.68 24.71
CA PRO A 40 0.64 0.15 24.58
C PRO A 40 -0.37 1.24 24.16
N LEU A 41 -0.07 2.50 24.45
CA LEU A 41 -0.90 3.65 24.08
C LEU A 41 -0.55 4.24 22.71
N GLY A 42 0.43 3.65 22.00
CA GLY A 42 0.86 4.09 20.68
C GLY A 42 2.36 4.40 20.62
N MET A 43 2.96 4.18 19.45
CA MET A 43 4.35 4.47 19.18
C MET A 43 4.62 5.98 19.30
N PRO A 44 5.77 6.40 19.85
CA PRO A 44 6.05 7.80 20.17
C PRO A 44 6.21 8.71 18.94
N HIS A 45 6.42 8.14 17.76
CA HIS A 45 6.54 8.89 16.52
C HIS A 45 5.31 8.64 15.64
N PRO A 46 4.72 9.71 15.05
CA PRO A 46 3.62 9.53 14.14
C PRO A 46 4.06 8.71 12.92
N PRO A 47 3.13 7.93 12.33
CA PRO A 47 3.40 7.21 11.11
C PRO A 47 3.89 8.11 9.98
N ASN A 48 4.96 7.72 9.30
CA ASN A 48 5.33 8.37 8.06
C ASN A 48 4.50 7.80 6.89
N ILE A 49 3.45 8.52 6.48
CA ILE A 49 2.55 8.13 5.38
C ILE A 49 3.31 7.96 4.05
N SER A 50 4.42 8.70 3.87
CA SER A 50 5.26 8.60 2.66
C SER A 50 5.98 7.26 2.51
N THR A 51 6.11 6.48 3.60
CA THR A 51 6.75 5.15 3.58
C THR A 51 5.80 4.03 3.98
N ASP A 52 4.55 4.36 4.33
CA ASP A 52 3.56 3.42 4.84
C ASP A 52 2.42 3.18 3.84
N ASN A 53 2.53 2.11 3.05
CA ASN A 53 1.53 1.79 2.03
C ASN A 53 0.14 1.44 2.60
N HIS A 54 0.07 0.86 3.81
CA HIS A 54 -1.21 0.56 4.47
C HIS A 54 -1.97 1.86 4.78
N ARG A 55 -1.27 2.83 5.38
CA ARG A 55 -1.85 4.13 5.73
C ARG A 55 -2.11 4.99 4.51
N LEU A 56 -1.18 4.98 3.54
CA LEU A 56 -1.38 5.72 2.29
C LEU A 56 -2.64 5.28 1.58
N LEU A 57 -2.83 3.97 1.35
CA LEU A 57 -4.05 3.48 0.69
C LEU A 57 -5.30 3.85 1.50
N ASN A 58 -5.22 3.80 2.83
CA ASN A 58 -6.33 4.20 3.68
C ASN A 58 -6.66 5.71 3.55
N CYS A 59 -5.65 6.57 3.48
CA CYS A 59 -5.85 8.01 3.26
C CYS A 59 -6.46 8.29 1.88
N ILE A 60 -6.02 7.59 0.85
CA ILE A 60 -6.58 7.67 -0.51
C ILE A 60 -8.07 7.28 -0.49
N ILE A 61 -8.40 6.10 0.05
CA ILE A 61 -9.77 5.56 0.08
C ILE A 61 -10.75 6.45 0.87
N ASN A 62 -10.28 7.08 1.95
CA ASN A 62 -11.13 7.92 2.79
C ASN A 62 -11.06 9.41 2.40
N GLU A 63 -10.52 9.73 1.22
CA GLU A 63 -10.43 11.09 0.67
C GLU A 63 -9.74 12.09 1.62
N VAL A 64 -8.85 11.59 2.48
CA VAL A 64 -8.09 12.41 3.45
C VAL A 64 -6.98 13.20 2.74
N ILE A 65 -6.51 12.69 1.61
CA ILE A 65 -5.55 13.37 0.72
C ILE A 65 -6.32 13.76 -0.54
N THR A 66 -6.32 15.05 -0.88
CA THR A 66 -6.83 15.53 -2.16
C THR A 66 -5.95 14.96 -3.27
N ILE A 67 -6.55 14.35 -4.27
CA ILE A 67 -5.86 13.79 -5.43
C ILE A 67 -6.38 14.53 -6.65
N GLY A 68 -5.51 15.21 -7.39
CA GLY A 68 -5.91 15.77 -8.68
C GLY A 68 -4.83 16.61 -9.36
N PRO A 69 -4.92 16.75 -10.69
CA PRO A 69 -4.02 17.61 -11.46
C PRO A 69 -4.12 19.05 -10.95
N GLY A 70 -3.02 19.56 -10.39
CA GLY A 70 -2.88 20.95 -9.95
C GLY A 70 -3.48 21.31 -8.58
N LYS A 71 -3.87 20.32 -7.74
CA LYS A 71 -4.43 20.60 -6.39
C LYS A 71 -3.76 19.88 -5.21
N SER A 72 -2.72 19.06 -5.45
CA SER A 72 -2.03 18.30 -4.38
C SER A 72 -0.54 18.09 -4.66
N ASP A 73 0.27 18.07 -3.59
CA ASP A 73 1.73 17.80 -3.62
C ASP A 73 2.09 16.34 -3.98
N ILE A 74 1.10 15.45 -4.09
CA ILE A 74 1.31 14.01 -4.31
C ILE A 74 0.47 13.56 -5.50
N ASP A 75 1.17 13.10 -6.55
CA ASP A 75 0.56 12.41 -7.68
C ASP A 75 0.09 11.00 -7.28
N ILE A 76 -1.13 10.66 -7.67
CA ILE A 76 -1.78 9.40 -7.31
C ILE A 76 -1.12 8.21 -8.01
N TYR A 77 -0.64 8.39 -9.24
CA TYR A 77 0.07 7.31 -9.92
C TYR A 77 1.45 7.08 -9.31
N THR A 78 2.12 8.13 -8.83
CA THR A 78 3.33 8.00 -7.98
C THR A 78 3.07 7.15 -6.73
N CYS A 79 1.92 7.33 -6.08
CA CYS A 79 1.49 6.46 -4.98
C CYS A 79 1.32 4.99 -5.41
N TRP A 80 0.72 4.75 -6.57
CA TRP A 80 0.59 3.43 -7.16
C TRP A 80 1.94 2.79 -7.49
N TYR A 81 2.84 3.50 -8.16
CA TYR A 81 4.17 3.02 -8.51
C TYR A 81 4.98 2.66 -7.26
N ARG A 82 4.83 3.39 -6.16
CA ARG A 82 5.44 3.02 -4.88
C ARG A 82 4.98 1.65 -4.37
N MET A 83 3.69 1.34 -4.51
CA MET A 83 3.16 0.02 -4.14
C MET A 83 3.64 -1.06 -5.10
N ILE A 84 3.71 -0.78 -6.40
CA ILE A 84 4.27 -1.70 -7.41
C ILE A 84 5.73 -2.02 -7.09
N MET A 85 6.57 -1.02 -6.85
CA MET A 85 7.98 -1.22 -6.48
C MET A 85 8.14 -2.06 -5.21
N ALA A 86 7.22 -1.91 -4.25
CA ALA A 86 7.22 -2.71 -3.03
C ALA A 86 6.78 -4.17 -3.26
N VAL A 87 5.99 -4.47 -4.30
CA VAL A 87 5.67 -5.85 -4.72
C VAL A 87 6.80 -6.45 -5.54
N THR A 88 7.34 -5.71 -6.51
CA THR A 88 8.34 -6.24 -7.47
C THR A 88 9.71 -6.46 -6.85
N SER A 89 10.03 -5.76 -5.76
CA SER A 89 11.24 -6.01 -4.94
C SER A 89 11.15 -7.23 -4.04
N ARG A 90 9.99 -7.92 -4.01
CA ARG A 90 9.75 -9.10 -3.20
C ARG A 90 9.86 -10.37 -4.04
N GLU A 91 10.17 -11.46 -3.36
CA GLU A 91 10.30 -12.79 -3.93
C GLU A 91 8.93 -13.38 -4.27
N LEU A 92 8.89 -14.03 -5.42
CA LEU A 92 7.77 -14.83 -5.91
C LEU A 92 8.24 -16.26 -6.08
N THR A 93 7.40 -17.22 -5.68
CA THR A 93 7.64 -18.64 -5.99
C THR A 93 7.29 -18.93 -7.45
N TYR A 94 6.26 -18.27 -7.97
CA TYR A 94 5.81 -18.37 -9.36
C TYR A 94 5.65 -16.96 -9.94
N GLU A 95 6.25 -16.73 -11.11
CA GLU A 95 6.19 -15.42 -11.78
C GLU A 95 4.76 -14.99 -12.13
N ASP A 96 3.88 -15.96 -12.38
CA ASP A 96 2.46 -15.73 -12.69
C ASP A 96 1.68 -15.12 -11.50
N ASP A 97 2.22 -15.21 -10.28
CA ASP A 97 1.60 -14.63 -9.08
C ASP A 97 1.83 -13.12 -8.95
N LYS A 98 2.55 -12.46 -9.89
CA LYS A 98 2.77 -11.00 -9.88
C LYS A 98 1.48 -10.19 -9.82
N LEU A 99 0.58 -10.42 -10.77
CA LEU A 99 -0.68 -9.68 -10.86
C LEU A 99 -1.63 -10.06 -9.71
N PRO A 100 -1.83 -11.36 -9.39
CA PRO A 100 -2.58 -11.76 -8.21
C PRO A 100 -2.07 -11.14 -6.89
N ALA A 101 -0.76 -10.95 -6.74
CA ALA A 101 -0.15 -10.38 -5.53
C ALA A 101 -0.51 -8.91 -5.25
N ILE A 102 -1.09 -8.19 -6.21
CA ILE A 102 -1.52 -6.78 -6.05
C ILE A 102 -2.96 -6.51 -6.48
N ALA A 103 -3.67 -7.49 -7.06
CA ALA A 103 -4.99 -7.31 -7.67
C ALA A 103 -6.03 -6.69 -6.71
N GLY A 104 -6.00 -7.05 -5.42
CA GLY A 104 -6.89 -6.49 -4.41
C GLY A 104 -6.60 -5.01 -4.13
N VAL A 105 -5.32 -4.61 -4.15
CA VAL A 105 -4.91 -3.21 -4.03
C VAL A 105 -5.34 -2.43 -5.27
N ALA A 106 -5.11 -2.99 -6.46
CA ALA A 106 -5.56 -2.41 -7.74
C ALA A 106 -7.07 -2.15 -7.73
N LYS A 107 -7.87 -3.13 -7.30
CA LYS A 107 -9.33 -2.99 -7.22
C LYS A 107 -9.77 -1.85 -6.31
N ARG A 108 -9.13 -1.68 -5.15
CA ARG A 108 -9.43 -0.58 -4.21
C ARG A 108 -9.03 0.78 -4.78
N PHE A 109 -7.88 0.82 -5.42
CA PHE A 109 -7.36 2.01 -6.06
C PHE A 109 -8.26 2.49 -7.20
N ALA A 110 -8.64 1.59 -8.13
CA ALA A 110 -9.57 1.86 -9.23
C ALA A 110 -10.91 2.42 -8.75
N ALA A 111 -11.46 1.86 -7.67
CA ALA A 111 -12.71 2.33 -7.09
C ALA A 111 -12.61 3.76 -6.51
N THR A 112 -11.40 4.20 -6.14
CA THR A 112 -11.16 5.54 -5.56
C THR A 112 -10.84 6.57 -6.63
N THR A 113 -10.01 6.22 -7.62
CA THR A 113 -9.65 7.13 -8.72
C THR A 113 -10.71 7.22 -9.80
N ASN A 114 -11.70 6.31 -9.78
CA ASN A 114 -12.65 6.10 -10.88
C ASN A 114 -11.93 5.84 -12.22
N ASP A 115 -10.72 5.25 -12.17
CA ASP A 115 -9.93 4.89 -13.35
C ASP A 115 -9.98 3.38 -13.63
N SER A 116 -9.65 3.01 -14.86
CA SER A 116 -9.69 1.62 -15.35
C SER A 116 -8.31 0.98 -15.30
N TYR A 117 -8.22 -0.15 -14.60
CA TYR A 117 -7.01 -0.98 -14.51
C TYR A 117 -7.00 -2.06 -15.60
N HIS A 118 -5.98 -2.07 -16.44
CA HIS A 118 -5.84 -3.01 -17.56
C HIS A 118 -4.45 -3.66 -17.54
N ALA A 119 -4.40 -4.96 -17.23
CA ALA A 119 -3.21 -5.80 -17.35
C ALA A 119 -1.91 -5.23 -16.73
N GLY A 120 -2.01 -4.46 -15.63
CA GLY A 120 -0.85 -3.80 -15.02
C GLY A 120 -0.87 -2.28 -15.09
N LEU A 121 -1.64 -1.72 -16.03
CA LEU A 121 -1.60 -0.31 -16.40
C LEU A 121 -2.90 0.42 -16.05
N TRP A 122 -2.78 1.73 -15.84
CA TRP A 122 -3.91 2.64 -15.63
C TRP A 122 -4.23 3.38 -16.91
N ARG A 123 -5.52 3.46 -17.28
CA ARG A 123 -5.93 4.18 -18.48
C ARG A 123 -5.57 5.66 -18.40
N GLY A 124 -5.70 6.28 -17.23
CA GLY A 124 -5.38 7.69 -17.01
C GLY A 124 -3.88 7.99 -16.98
N ASP A 125 -3.01 6.98 -16.91
CA ASP A 125 -1.55 7.14 -16.83
C ASP A 125 -0.80 6.29 -17.88
N LEU A 126 -1.48 5.94 -18.97
CA LEU A 126 -0.97 5.00 -19.95
C LEU A 126 0.34 5.48 -20.59
N LEU A 127 0.52 6.80 -20.76
CA LEU A 127 1.74 7.38 -21.36
C LEU A 127 2.98 7.19 -20.49
N ILE A 128 2.84 7.24 -19.17
CA ILE A 128 3.94 7.07 -18.22
C ILE A 128 4.13 5.58 -17.91
N GLY A 129 3.04 4.84 -17.71
CA GLY A 129 3.10 3.43 -17.31
C GLY A 129 3.68 2.48 -18.36
N ILE A 130 3.81 2.91 -19.61
CA ILE A 130 4.46 2.13 -20.69
C ILE A 130 5.96 2.42 -20.86
N LEU A 131 6.49 3.47 -20.21
CA LEU A 131 7.90 3.85 -20.23
C LEU A 131 8.68 3.12 -19.13
#